data_AF-A0A8T3RVH2-F1
#
_entry.id   AF-A0A8T3RVH2-F1
#
_cell.length_a   1.000
_cell.length_b   1.000
_cell.length_c   1.000
_cell.angle_alpha   90.00
_cell.angle_beta   90.00
_cell.angle_gamma   90.00
#
_symmetry.space_group_name_H-M   'P 1'
#
loop_
_entity.id
_entity.type
_entity.pdbx_description
1 polymer ?
#
loop_
_entity_poly.entity_id
_entity_poly.type
_entity_poly.pdbx_seq_one_letter_code
_entity_poly.pdbx_strand_id
1 'polypeptide(L)'
;MLLYTFIPRTVVGLAGAAALAGCASIPADLGRAETDALVAERGIDISARPDEETRQLVDGLLADPLSADDAIRIALLQNPRLRATYAQLGFAAADIYEAGRLSNPRFSASWLDSDESGAADQVTFGIAQSFTDLLLLRARSRLARGE
;
A
#
# COMPACT_ATOMS: atom_id res chain seq x y z
N MET A 1 16.62 -46.11 8.29
CA MET A 1 17.15 -45.21 7.24
C MET A 1 16.25 -43.98 7.21
N LEU A 2 16.43 -43.09 8.19
CA LEU A 2 15.65 -41.87 8.38
C LEU A 2 16.26 -40.77 7.52
N LEU A 3 15.56 -40.40 6.45
CA LEU A 3 15.93 -39.35 5.52
C LEU A 3 15.66 -37.98 6.18
N TYR A 4 16.54 -37.56 7.10
CA TYR A 4 16.50 -36.21 7.65
C TYR A 4 17.10 -35.26 6.62
N THR A 5 16.26 -34.78 5.69
CA THR A 5 16.63 -33.78 4.69
C THR A 5 17.16 -32.54 5.40
N PHE A 6 18.48 -32.38 5.37
CA PHE A 6 19.20 -31.23 5.93
C PHE A 6 18.93 -30.02 5.04
N ILE A 7 17.84 -29.29 5.29
CA ILE A 7 17.53 -28.07 4.55
C ILE A 7 18.62 -27.04 4.89
N PRO A 8 19.47 -26.65 3.91
CA PRO A 8 20.56 -25.73 4.20
C PRO A 8 20.01 -24.35 4.56
N ARG A 9 20.61 -23.69 5.55
CA ARG A 9 20.19 -22.37 6.07
C ARG A 9 20.04 -21.30 4.96
N THR A 10 20.78 -21.44 3.87
CA THR A 10 20.72 -20.60 2.68
C THR A 10 19.40 -20.71 1.92
N VAL A 11 18.81 -21.91 1.83
CA VAL A 11 17.51 -22.13 1.18
C VAL A 11 16.39 -21.52 2.01
N VAL A 12 16.46 -21.62 3.34
CA VAL A 12 15.50 -20.95 4.25
C VAL A 12 15.61 -19.43 4.12
N GLY A 13 16.83 -18.89 4.07
CA GLY A 13 17.05 -17.45 3.88
C GLY A 13 16.53 -16.91 2.55
N LEU A 14 16.77 -17.63 1.45
CA LEU A 14 16.29 -17.25 0.12
C LEU A 14 14.76 -17.30 0.01
N ALA A 15 14.14 -18.35 0.57
CA ALA A 15 12.68 -18.49 0.59
C ALA A 15 12.01 -17.39 1.42
N GLY A 16 12.61 -17.02 2.57
CA GLY A 16 12.13 -15.90 3.38
C GLY A 16 12.22 -14.55 2.65
N ALA A 17 13.34 -14.28 1.97
CA ALA A 17 13.50 -13.05 1.18
C ALA A 17 12.51 -12.97 0.01
N ALA A 18 12.27 -14.09 -0.69
CA ALA A 18 11.28 -14.16 -1.77
C ALA A 18 9.85 -13.94 -1.27
N ALA A 19 9.50 -14.45 -0.07
CA ALA A 19 8.19 -14.22 0.53
C ALA A 19 7.97 -12.74 0.90
N LEU A 20 9.01 -12.03 1.34
CA LEU A 20 8.96 -10.60 1.68
C LEU A 20 8.87 -9.70 0.45
N ALA A 21 9.42 -10.13 -0.69
CA ALA A 21 9.33 -9.39 -1.96
C ALA A 21 7.92 -9.36 -2.56
N GLY A 22 6.97 -10.16 -2.03
CA GLY A 22 5.58 -10.21 -2.48
C GLY A 22 4.61 -9.23 -1.79
N CYS A 23 5.09 -8.38 -0.88
CA CYS A 23 4.23 -7.39 -0.22
C CYS A 23 3.72 -6.35 -1.23
N ALA A 24 2.40 -6.34 -1.47
CA ALA A 24 1.75 -5.39 -2.36
C ALA A 24 1.96 -3.95 -1.85
N SER A 25 2.55 -3.09 -2.69
CA SER A 25 2.73 -1.68 -2.40
C SER A 25 1.48 -0.88 -2.77
N ILE A 26 1.26 0.20 -2.02
CA ILE A 26 0.22 1.19 -2.30
C ILE A 26 0.78 2.17 -3.36
N PRO A 27 -0.01 2.60 -4.35
CA PRO A 27 0.40 3.60 -5.33
C PRO A 27 0.90 4.89 -4.65
N ALA A 28 2.04 5.42 -5.11
CA ALA A 28 2.67 6.58 -4.49
C ALA A 28 1.90 7.90 -4.73
N ASP A 29 1.09 7.95 -5.78
CA ASP A 29 0.32 9.13 -6.19
C ASP A 29 -0.95 9.35 -5.34
N LEU A 30 -1.40 8.33 -4.59
CA LEU A 30 -2.59 8.39 -3.73
C LEU A 30 -3.87 8.80 -4.50
N GLY A 31 -3.99 8.36 -5.76
CA GLY A 31 -5.13 8.70 -6.61
C GLY A 31 -5.09 10.12 -7.19
N ARG A 32 -3.97 10.83 -7.06
CA ARG A 32 -3.82 12.19 -7.58
C ARG A 32 -3.30 12.27 -9.00
N ALA A 33 -2.91 11.14 -9.62
CA ALA A 33 -2.26 11.14 -10.93
C ALA A 33 -3.00 11.95 -12.01
N GLU A 34 -4.33 11.84 -12.08
CA GLU A 34 -5.14 12.60 -13.04
C GLU A 34 -5.18 14.11 -12.72
N THR A 35 -5.40 14.47 -11.46
CA THR A 35 -5.34 15.87 -11.02
C THR A 35 -3.97 16.49 -11.22
N ASP A 36 -2.90 15.75 -10.96
CA ASP A 36 -1.52 16.23 -11.12
C ASP A 36 -1.21 16.49 -12.60
N ALA A 37 -1.71 15.63 -13.50
CA ALA A 37 -1.61 15.84 -14.95
C ALA A 37 -2.34 17.12 -15.40
N LEU A 38 -3.58 17.34 -14.94
CA LEU A 38 -4.37 18.54 -15.26
C LEU A 38 -3.73 19.84 -14.74
N VAL A 39 -3.02 19.77 -13.61
CA VAL A 39 -2.32 20.92 -13.04
C VAL A 39 -1.00 21.18 -13.77
N ALA A 40 -0.28 20.13 -14.16
CA ALA A 40 0.93 20.22 -14.97
C ALA A 40 0.66 20.85 -16.36
N GLU A 41 -0.48 20.54 -16.99
CA GLU A 41 -0.92 21.19 -18.25
C GLU A 41 -1.05 22.72 -18.14
N ARG A 42 -1.27 23.25 -16.93
CA ARG A 42 -1.35 24.68 -16.66
C ARG A 42 0.01 25.31 -16.31
N GLY A 43 1.09 24.56 -16.44
CA GLY A 43 2.45 25.00 -16.11
C GLY A 43 2.73 25.07 -14.61
N ILE A 44 1.87 24.47 -13.78
CA ILE A 44 2.03 24.46 -12.32
C ILE A 44 2.51 23.06 -11.91
N ASP A 45 3.72 22.97 -11.38
CA ASP A 45 4.24 21.73 -10.78
C ASP A 45 4.09 21.76 -9.26
N ILE A 46 3.15 20.96 -8.76
CA ILE A 46 2.83 20.75 -7.33
C ILE A 46 3.02 19.29 -6.92
N SER A 47 3.89 18.55 -7.62
CA SER A 47 4.20 17.14 -7.32
C SER A 47 4.74 16.90 -5.90
N ALA A 48 5.17 17.96 -5.22
CA ALA A 48 5.75 17.90 -3.89
C ALA A 48 4.71 17.44 -2.85
N ARG A 49 5.06 16.36 -2.13
CA ARG A 49 4.34 15.96 -0.91
C ARG A 49 4.63 17.00 0.18
N PRO A 50 3.75 17.15 1.19
CA PRO A 50 4.06 17.97 2.36
C PRO A 50 5.15 17.28 3.19
N ASP A 51 6.39 17.42 2.73
CA ASP A 51 7.60 16.84 3.28
C ASP A 51 8.70 17.90 3.32
N GLU A 52 9.91 17.45 3.64
CA GLU A 52 11.08 18.32 3.75
C GLU A 52 11.47 18.95 2.40
N GLU A 53 11.18 18.29 1.28
CA GLU A 53 11.48 18.82 -0.06
C GLU A 53 10.62 20.03 -0.37
N THR A 54 9.32 20.02 0.01
CA THR A 54 8.46 21.20 -0.11
C THR A 54 8.97 22.39 0.69
N ARG A 55 9.52 22.17 1.89
CA ARG A 55 10.08 23.26 2.72
C ARG A 55 11.28 23.89 2.03
N GLN A 56 12.22 23.06 1.57
CA GLN A 56 13.40 23.52 0.85
C GLN A 56 13.05 24.28 -0.43
N LEU A 57 12.02 23.83 -1.15
CA LEU A 57 11.52 24.51 -2.34
C LEU A 57 10.97 25.91 -1.99
N VAL A 58 10.15 26.02 -0.93
CA VAL A 58 9.61 27.31 -0.50
C VAL A 58 10.73 28.24 -0.01
N ASP A 59 11.68 27.74 0.77
CA ASP A 59 12.81 28.53 1.26
C ASP A 59 13.66 29.06 0.09
N GLY A 60 13.84 28.24 -0.96
CA GLY A 60 14.49 28.68 -2.21
C GLY A 60 13.73 29.78 -2.93
N LEU A 61 12.39 29.67 -3.04
CA LEU A 61 11.55 30.70 -3.67
C LEU A 61 11.51 32.02 -2.87
N LEU A 62 11.68 31.94 -1.55
CA LEU A 62 11.72 33.11 -0.65
C LEU A 62 13.11 33.78 -0.60
N ALA A 63 14.14 33.14 -1.16
CA ALA A 63 15.50 33.69 -1.18
C ALA A 63 15.67 34.82 -2.21
N ASP A 64 14.82 34.84 -3.25
CA ASP A 64 14.80 35.84 -4.31
C ASP A 64 13.63 36.85 -4.13
N PRO A 65 13.67 38.03 -4.79
CA PRO A 65 12.54 38.95 -4.81
C PRO A 65 11.27 38.28 -5.37
N LEU A 66 10.21 38.26 -4.55
CA LEU A 66 9.01 37.47 -4.82
C LEU A 66 8.25 37.97 -6.07
N SER A 67 8.17 37.15 -7.11
CA SER A 67 7.29 37.40 -8.25
C SER A 67 5.84 36.99 -7.94
N ALA A 68 4.89 37.44 -8.78
CA ALA A 68 3.49 37.03 -8.64
C ALA A 68 3.31 35.52 -8.80
N ASP A 69 4.07 34.88 -9.70
CA ASP A 69 4.01 33.45 -9.95
C ASP A 69 4.57 32.65 -8.77
N ASP A 70 5.66 33.11 -8.17
CA ASP A 70 6.25 32.48 -6.97
C ASP A 70 5.30 32.56 -5.78
N ALA A 71 4.64 33.70 -5.59
CA ALA A 71 3.63 33.89 -4.55
C ALA A 71 2.46 32.91 -4.71
N ILE A 72 1.97 32.70 -5.94
CA ILE A 72 0.91 31.73 -6.23
C ILE A 72 1.41 30.31 -5.95
N ARG A 73 2.64 29.98 -6.35
CA ARG A 73 3.23 28.65 -6.14
C ARG A 73 3.35 28.34 -4.64
N ILE A 74 3.88 29.26 -3.84
CA ILE A 74 3.94 29.11 -2.38
C ILE A 74 2.54 28.99 -1.78
N ALA A 75 1.60 29.82 -2.22
CA ALA A 75 0.23 29.80 -1.72
C ALA A 75 -0.44 28.45 -1.97
N LEU A 76 -0.22 27.80 -3.12
CA LEU A 76 -0.73 26.47 -3.44
C LEU A 76 -0.05 25.38 -2.61
N LEU A 77 1.29 25.41 -2.50
CA LEU A 77 2.07 24.43 -1.75
C LEU A 77 1.74 24.44 -0.25
N GLN A 78 1.50 25.62 0.33
CA GLN A 78 1.21 25.77 1.76
C GLN A 78 -0.29 25.85 2.09
N ASN A 79 -1.19 25.60 1.13
CA ASN A 79 -2.62 25.73 1.38
C ASN A 79 -3.19 24.54 2.20
N PRO A 80 -3.66 24.74 3.45
CA PRO A 80 -4.20 23.65 4.26
C PRO A 80 -5.53 23.10 3.71
N ARG A 81 -6.34 23.94 3.05
CA ARG A 81 -7.61 23.53 2.47
C ARG A 81 -7.39 22.64 1.25
N LEU A 82 -6.43 22.99 0.38
CA LEU A 82 -6.04 22.15 -0.75
C LEU A 82 -5.49 20.80 -0.27
N ARG A 83 -4.66 20.81 0.78
CA ARG A 83 -4.16 19.57 1.42
C ARG A 83 -5.31 18.69 1.94
N ALA A 84 -6.33 19.29 2.55
CA ALA A 84 -7.50 18.54 3.01
C ALA A 84 -8.28 17.94 1.84
N THR A 85 -8.43 18.66 0.73
CA THR A 85 -9.07 18.13 -0.49
C THR A 85 -8.26 16.99 -1.10
N TYR A 86 -6.93 17.10 -1.20
CA TYR A 86 -6.09 15.99 -1.68
C TYR A 86 -6.10 14.78 -0.75
N ALA A 87 -6.19 14.99 0.56
CA ALA A 87 -6.35 13.89 1.51
C ALA A 87 -7.68 13.15 1.29
N GLN A 88 -8.78 13.86 0.98
CA GLN A 88 -10.05 13.23 0.62
C GLN A 88 -9.94 12.37 -0.65
N LEU A 89 -9.22 12.84 -1.66
CA LEU A 89 -8.94 12.03 -2.86
C LEU A 89 -8.11 10.79 -2.52
N GLY A 90 -7.14 10.92 -1.61
CA GLY A 90 -6.35 9.80 -1.09
C GLY A 90 -7.19 8.77 -0.33
N PHE A 91 -8.16 9.19 0.47
CA PHE A 91 -9.09 8.27 1.14
C PHE A 91 -9.98 7.53 0.14
N ALA A 92 -10.56 8.25 -0.84
CA ALA A 92 -11.33 7.62 -1.90
C ALA A 92 -10.49 6.59 -2.69
N ALA A 93 -9.25 6.93 -3.04
CA ALA A 93 -8.34 6.00 -3.70
C ALA A 93 -8.01 4.77 -2.84
N ALA A 94 -7.91 4.94 -1.52
CA ALA A 94 -7.72 3.83 -0.58
C ALA A 94 -8.93 2.90 -0.54
N ASP A 95 -10.16 3.44 -0.55
CA ASP A 95 -11.40 2.66 -0.60
C ASP A 95 -11.47 1.84 -1.91
N ILE A 96 -11.08 2.44 -3.05
CA ILE A 96 -11.01 1.74 -4.34
C ILE A 96 -9.99 0.59 -4.28
N TYR A 97 -8.82 0.86 -3.70
CA TYR A 97 -7.77 -0.15 -3.56
C TYR A 97 -8.20 -1.30 -2.65
N GLU A 98 -8.85 -1.02 -1.52
CA GLU A 98 -9.38 -2.02 -0.59
C GLU A 98 -10.46 -2.88 -1.26
N ALA A 99 -11.39 -2.25 -1.98
CA ALA A 99 -12.46 -2.94 -2.69
C ALA A 99 -11.93 -3.85 -3.82
N GLY A 100 -10.81 -3.47 -4.45
CA GLY A 100 -10.19 -4.19 -5.56
C GLY A 100 -9.25 -5.33 -5.15
N ARG A 101 -8.93 -5.47 -3.86
CA ARG A 101 -7.95 -6.44 -3.38
C ARG A 101 -8.59 -7.75 -2.93
N LEU A 102 -7.85 -8.84 -3.10
CA LEU A 102 -8.22 -10.13 -2.52
C LEU A 102 -8.16 -10.06 -0.99
N SER A 103 -9.19 -10.56 -0.32
CA SER A 103 -9.20 -10.69 1.14
C SER A 103 -8.01 -11.50 1.64
N ASN A 104 -7.44 -11.08 2.77
CA ASN A 104 -6.26 -11.72 3.34
C ASN A 104 -6.56 -13.18 3.72
N PRO A 105 -5.75 -14.16 3.28
CA PRO A 105 -5.91 -15.55 3.69
C PRO A 105 -5.68 -15.68 5.19
N ARG A 106 -6.45 -16.57 5.84
CA ARG A 106 -6.27 -16.89 7.26
C ARG A 106 -5.37 -18.11 7.37
N PHE A 107 -4.27 -17.97 8.09
CA PHE A 107 -3.40 -19.08 8.46
C PHE A 107 -3.71 -19.52 9.88
N SER A 108 -3.76 -20.83 10.12
CA SER A 108 -4.00 -21.40 11.45
C SER A 108 -2.98 -22.49 11.74
N ALA A 109 -2.59 -22.61 13.00
CA ALA A 109 -1.80 -23.72 13.51
C ALA A 109 -2.46 -24.21 14.80
N SER A 110 -2.59 -25.53 14.96
CA SER A 110 -3.08 -26.14 16.19
C SER A 110 -2.18 -27.29 16.61
N TRP A 111 -2.00 -27.41 17.92
CA TRP A 111 -1.31 -28.52 18.57
C TRP A 111 -2.33 -29.25 19.43
N LEU A 112 -2.44 -30.56 19.26
CA LEU A 112 -3.25 -31.44 20.08
C LEU A 112 -2.34 -32.48 20.72
N ASP A 113 -2.19 -32.38 22.03
CA ASP A 113 -1.47 -33.33 22.87
C ASP A 113 -2.37 -34.54 23.15
N SER A 114 -1.81 -35.74 23.13
CA SER A 114 -2.58 -36.96 23.39
C SER A 114 -2.15 -37.63 24.70
N ASP A 115 -3.06 -37.65 25.69
CA ASP A 115 -2.86 -38.31 26.98
C ASP A 115 -2.91 -39.85 26.91
N GLU A 116 -3.29 -40.41 25.75
CA GLU A 116 -3.42 -41.86 25.58
C GLU A 116 -2.05 -42.51 25.31
N SER A 117 -1.70 -43.54 26.08
CA SER A 117 -0.41 -44.21 25.96
C SER A 117 -0.24 -44.86 24.58
N GLY A 118 0.58 -44.23 23.73
CA GLY A 118 0.88 -44.70 22.37
C GLY A 118 0.24 -43.87 21.25
N ALA A 119 -0.59 -42.87 21.58
CA ALA A 119 -1.03 -41.87 20.62
C ALA A 119 0.09 -40.84 20.36
N ALA A 120 0.14 -40.29 19.14
CA ALA A 120 1.12 -39.29 18.75
C ALA A 120 0.48 -37.90 18.76
N ASP A 121 1.23 -36.92 19.27
CA ASP A 121 0.84 -35.52 19.22
C ASP A 121 0.55 -35.08 17.78
N GLN A 122 -0.55 -34.34 17.62
CA GLN A 122 -1.01 -33.89 16.32
C GLN A 122 -0.76 -32.39 16.14
N VAL A 123 0.05 -32.06 15.14
CA VAL A 123 0.25 -30.68 14.70
C VAL A 123 -0.48 -30.49 13.38
N THR A 124 -1.38 -29.51 13.32
CA THR A 124 -2.14 -29.17 12.11
C THR A 124 -1.86 -27.73 11.70
N PHE A 125 -1.57 -27.54 10.41
CA PHE A 125 -1.50 -26.22 9.78
C PHE A 125 -2.64 -26.08 8.78
N GLY A 126 -3.26 -24.91 8.73
CA GLY A 126 -4.39 -24.62 7.86
C GLY A 126 -4.22 -23.27 7.16
N ILE A 127 -4.79 -23.20 5.96
CA ILE A 127 -5.01 -21.97 5.21
C ILE A 127 -6.49 -21.92 4.81
N ALA A 128 -7.13 -20.77 5.01
CA ALA A 128 -8.51 -20.56 4.63
C ALA A 128 -8.64 -19.27 3.80
N GLN A 129 -9.41 -19.35 2.72
CA GLN A 129 -9.71 -18.23 1.83
C GLN A 129 -11.23 -18.06 1.69
N SER A 130 -11.68 -16.82 1.68
CA SER A 130 -13.09 -16.48 1.41
C SER A 130 -13.41 -16.78 -0.05
N PHE A 131 -14.27 -17.76 -0.29
CA PHE A 131 -14.76 -18.08 -1.63
C PHE A 131 -15.60 -16.94 -2.21
N THR A 132 -16.46 -16.33 -1.40
CA THR A 132 -17.30 -15.20 -1.82
C THR A 132 -16.46 -14.04 -2.31
N ASP A 133 -15.37 -13.71 -1.62
CA ASP A 133 -14.48 -12.62 -2.04
C ASP A 133 -13.75 -12.96 -3.33
N LEU A 134 -13.30 -14.20 -3.51
CA LEU A 134 -12.71 -14.66 -4.77
C LEU A 134 -13.70 -14.53 -5.94
N LEU A 135 -14.94 -14.96 -5.72
CA LEU A 135 -16.00 -14.92 -6.73
C LEU A 135 -16.39 -13.48 -7.09
N LEU A 136 -16.51 -12.61 -6.08
CA LEU A 136 -16.97 -11.23 -6.25
C LEU A 136 -15.84 -10.23 -6.54
N LEU A 137 -14.57 -10.63 -6.49
CA LEU A 137 -13.42 -9.75 -6.67
C LEU A 137 -13.52 -8.90 -7.94
N ARG A 138 -13.93 -9.52 -9.05
CA ARG A 138 -14.10 -8.81 -10.33
C ARG A 138 -15.26 -7.82 -10.30
N ALA A 139 -16.37 -8.16 -9.66
CA ALA A 139 -17.53 -7.26 -9.56
C ALA A 139 -17.21 -6.08 -8.64
N ARG A 140 -16.66 -6.34 -7.45
CA ARG A 140 -16.23 -5.33 -6.47
C ARG A 140 -15.22 -4.34 -7.06
N SER A 141 -14.20 -4.85 -7.74
CA SER A 141 -13.20 -3.98 -8.38
C SER A 141 -13.74 -3.14 -9.55
N ARG A 142 -14.83 -3.56 -10.20
CA ARG A 142 -15.46 -2.76 -11.27
C ARG A 142 -16.34 -1.66 -10.70
N LEU A 143 -17.10 -1.96 -9.65
CA LEU A 143 -17.93 -0.97 -8.96
C LEU A 143 -17.06 0.12 -8.35
N ALA A 144 -15.96 -0.26 -7.69
CA ALA A 144 -15.01 0.67 -7.10
C ALA A 144 -14.36 1.63 -8.11
N ARG A 145 -14.19 1.25 -9.38
CA ARG A 145 -13.64 2.16 -10.41
C ARG A 145 -14.69 3.03 -11.10
N GLY A 146 -15.97 2.74 -10.88
CA GLY A 146 -17.10 3.38 -11.56
C GLY A 146 -17.85 4.41 -10.70
N GLU A 147 -17.51 4.51 -9.42
CA GLU A 147 -17.83 5.64 -8.54
C GLU A 147 -16.71 6.68 -8.61
#